data_AF-A0A099KWM9-F1
#
_entry.id   AF-A0A099KWM9-F1
#
_cell.length_a   1.000
_cell.length_b   1.000
_cell.length_c   1.000
_cell.angle_alpha   90.00
_cell.angle_beta   90.00
_cell.angle_gamma   90.00
#
_symmetry.space_group_name_H-M   'P 1'
#
loop_
_entity.id
_entity.type
_entity.pdbx_description
1 polymer ?
#
loop_
_entity_poly.entity_id
_entity_poly.type
_entity_poly.pdbx_seq_one_letter_code
_entity_poly.pdbx_strand_id
1 'polypeptide(L)'
;MKIDNKIPLYGFNNLTKSLSFSLYRVHYLPSAQSVKNYNIYINNTYNSQNLEVLLTKICHAIGGNVLNIASQDYIPQGASVTLMISEEAKPESLVAHLDKSHLCIHTYPEETAQNGIAIFRVDIELSTCGVISPLKVLDYVIEAFSADVVDIDYRVRGMTRDENGQKHFCDHDIAQISDHLAKGTLENYRLKDSVMTTHNLFHCKLARRIIDLNKHLFGLGENELASAQQADVVGALKLELNELFMS
;
A
#
# COMPACT_ATOMS: atom_id res chain seq x y z
N MET A 1 18.00 0.69 -24.88
CA MET A 1 17.60 2.10 -24.66
C MET A 1 16.07 2.12 -24.59
N LYS A 2 15.47 2.32 -23.41
CA LYS A 2 14.04 2.62 -23.34
C LYS A 2 13.89 4.06 -23.85
N ILE A 3 13.18 4.24 -24.95
CA ILE A 3 12.78 5.56 -25.43
C ILE A 3 11.81 6.08 -24.38
N ASP A 4 12.19 7.17 -23.70
CA ASP A 4 11.35 7.82 -22.69
C ASP A 4 10.22 8.53 -23.44
N ASN A 5 9.09 7.84 -23.65
CA ASN A 5 7.90 8.33 -24.35
C ASN A 5 7.12 9.37 -23.52
N LYS A 6 7.80 10.37 -22.99
CA LYS A 6 7.16 11.46 -22.24
C LYS A 6 6.56 12.46 -23.22
N ILE A 7 5.29 12.79 -23.02
CA ILE A 7 4.58 13.78 -23.83
C ILE A 7 5.10 15.18 -23.44
N PRO A 8 5.64 15.98 -24.38
CA PRO A 8 5.96 17.38 -24.11
C PRO A 8 4.67 18.16 -23.91
N LEU A 9 4.52 18.79 -22.74
CA LEU A 9 3.29 19.44 -22.31
C LEU A 9 3.32 20.96 -22.55
N TYR A 10 2.17 21.53 -22.91
CA TYR A 10 1.95 22.97 -22.96
C TYR A 10 1.36 23.47 -21.62
N GLY A 11 2.17 24.17 -20.84
CA GLY A 11 1.77 24.74 -19.55
C GLY A 11 1.82 23.73 -18.38
N PHE A 12 1.02 23.97 -17.33
CA PHE A 12 1.01 23.15 -16.11
C PHE A 12 0.24 21.83 -16.31
N ASN A 13 0.75 20.73 -15.76
CA ASN A 13 0.11 19.42 -15.84
C ASN A 13 -1.00 19.30 -14.79
N ASN A 14 -2.26 19.38 -15.23
CA ASN A 14 -3.43 19.27 -14.33
C ASN A 14 -3.91 17.82 -14.15
N LEU A 15 -3.05 16.83 -14.35
CA LEU A 15 -3.36 15.44 -14.03
C LEU A 15 -3.05 15.16 -12.56
N THR A 16 -4.01 14.53 -11.88
CA THR A 16 -3.83 13.95 -10.55
C THR A 16 -3.73 12.45 -10.67
N LYS A 17 -2.77 11.85 -9.98
CA LYS A 17 -2.49 10.43 -9.92
C LYS A 17 -2.68 9.95 -8.49
N SER A 18 -3.72 9.17 -8.26
CA SER A 18 -4.02 8.52 -6.98
C SER A 18 -3.60 7.06 -7.03
N LEU A 19 -2.79 6.62 -6.07
CA LEU A 19 -2.46 5.22 -5.84
C LEU A 19 -2.89 4.85 -4.42
N SER A 20 -3.81 3.89 -4.33
CA SER A 20 -4.39 3.42 -3.08
C SER A 20 -3.99 1.97 -2.85
N PHE A 21 -3.71 1.61 -1.59
CA PHE A 21 -3.47 0.24 -1.17
C PHE A 21 -4.39 -0.13 -0.02
N SER A 22 -4.95 -1.33 -0.05
CA SER A 22 -5.42 -2.04 1.14
C SER A 22 -4.59 -3.32 1.30
N LEU A 23 -3.76 -3.35 2.33
CA LEU A 23 -2.80 -4.40 2.64
C LEU A 23 -3.35 -5.22 3.81
N TYR A 24 -3.31 -6.54 3.70
CA TYR A 24 -3.79 -7.44 4.75
C TYR A 24 -2.67 -8.40 5.15
N ARG A 25 -2.42 -8.51 6.44
CA ARG A 25 -1.53 -9.49 7.04
C ARG A 25 -2.33 -10.36 8.01
N VAL A 26 -2.21 -11.67 7.90
CA VAL A 26 -2.99 -12.62 8.70
C VAL A 26 -2.08 -13.33 9.71
N HIS A 27 -2.51 -13.41 10.97
CA HIS A 27 -1.73 -14.00 12.06
C HIS A 27 -2.51 -15.09 12.76
N TYR A 28 -1.81 -16.15 13.19
CA TYR A 28 -2.37 -17.21 14.01
C TYR A 28 -1.99 -17.02 15.49
N LEU A 29 -3.00 -16.88 16.34
CA LEU A 29 -2.93 -16.53 17.76
C LEU A 29 -3.73 -17.55 18.59
N PRO A 30 -3.15 -18.72 18.92
CA PRO A 30 -3.88 -19.82 19.58
C PRO A 30 -4.20 -19.59 21.07
N SER A 31 -3.63 -18.56 21.69
CA SER A 31 -3.73 -18.34 23.14
C SER A 31 -3.87 -16.86 23.51
N ALA A 32 -4.35 -16.60 24.74
CA ALA A 32 -4.38 -15.25 25.29
C ALA A 32 -2.97 -14.61 25.35
N GLN A 33 -1.93 -15.41 25.56
CA GLN A 33 -0.55 -14.92 25.56
C GLN A 33 -0.09 -14.51 24.15
N SER A 34 -0.43 -15.27 23.11
CA SER A 34 -0.12 -14.89 21.72
C SER A 34 -0.88 -13.62 21.31
N VAL A 35 -2.15 -13.46 21.74
CA VAL A 35 -2.91 -12.21 21.51
C VAL A 35 -2.22 -11.02 22.18
N LYS A 36 -1.81 -11.17 23.44
CA LYS A 36 -1.08 -10.11 24.15
C LYS A 36 0.24 -9.75 23.45
N ASN A 37 1.00 -10.75 23.01
CA ASN A 37 2.26 -10.54 22.29
C ASN A 37 2.04 -9.84 20.94
N TYR A 38 1.00 -10.24 20.20
CA TYR A 38 0.60 -9.60 18.95
C TYR A 38 0.22 -8.13 19.16
N ASN A 39 -0.61 -7.81 20.16
CA ASN A 39 -1.00 -6.42 20.45
C ASN A 39 0.21 -5.55 20.83
N ILE A 40 1.15 -6.09 21.63
CA ILE A 40 2.42 -5.40 21.95
C ILE A 40 3.25 -5.17 20.69
N TYR A 41 3.37 -6.19 19.83
CA TYR A 41 4.10 -6.07 18.57
C TYR A 41 3.50 -5.01 17.66
N ILE A 42 2.18 -5.00 17.47
CA ILE A 42 1.49 -4.03 16.63
C ILE A 42 1.73 -2.60 17.14
N ASN A 43 1.52 -2.36 18.44
CA ASN A 43 1.71 -1.04 19.03
C ASN A 43 3.17 -0.57 18.98
N ASN A 44 4.14 -1.48 19.07
CA ASN A 44 5.56 -1.11 18.97
C ASN A 44 6.03 -0.91 17.53
N THR A 45 5.50 -1.68 16.59
CA THR A 45 5.99 -1.71 15.20
C THR A 45 5.29 -0.66 14.35
N TYR A 46 3.96 -0.55 14.50
CA TYR A 46 3.10 0.26 13.65
C TYR A 46 2.45 1.44 14.40
N ASN A 47 3.15 2.00 15.39
CA ASN A 47 2.79 3.30 15.96
C ASN A 47 3.03 4.44 14.98
N SER A 48 2.39 5.56 15.27
CA SER A 48 2.42 6.80 14.51
C SER A 48 3.84 7.28 14.18
N GLN A 49 4.78 7.18 15.12
CA GLN A 49 6.18 7.58 14.90
C GLN A 49 6.88 6.72 13.85
N ASN A 50 6.73 5.40 13.90
CA ASN A 50 7.34 4.51 12.91
C ASN A 50 6.66 4.65 11.54
N LEU A 51 5.34 4.80 11.51
CA LEU A 51 4.58 5.04 10.29
C LEU A 51 4.95 6.38 9.65
N GLU A 52 5.24 7.41 10.43
CA GLU A 52 5.74 8.71 9.94
C GLU A 52 7.09 8.56 9.23
N VAL A 53 8.01 7.80 9.80
CA VAL A 53 9.31 7.49 9.18
C VAL A 53 9.10 6.74 7.87
N LEU A 54 8.20 5.74 7.86
CA LEU A 54 7.88 4.98 6.66
C LEU A 54 7.27 5.87 5.57
N LEU A 55 6.27 6.69 5.90
CA LEU A 55 5.54 7.52 4.94
C LEU A 55 6.42 8.65 4.41
N THR A 56 7.32 9.19 5.23
CA THR A 56 8.37 10.12 4.79
C THR A 56 9.33 9.48 3.78
N LYS A 57 9.74 8.22 3.98
CA LYS A 57 10.56 7.50 3.00
C LYS A 57 9.81 7.31 1.69
N ILE A 58 8.52 6.98 1.74
CA ILE A 58 7.66 6.85 0.55
C ILE A 58 7.59 8.19 -0.19
N CYS A 59 7.33 9.29 0.53
CA CYS A 59 7.33 10.65 -0.02
C CYS A 59 8.63 10.96 -0.79
N HIS A 60 9.78 10.71 -0.19
CA HIS A 60 11.07 10.95 -0.86
C HIS A 60 11.31 10.00 -2.04
N ALA A 61 10.86 8.73 -1.96
CA ALA A 61 11.02 7.76 -3.03
C ALA A 61 10.21 8.12 -4.30
N ILE A 62 9.05 8.77 -4.13
CA ILE A 62 8.29 9.32 -5.26
C ILE A 62 8.83 10.70 -5.70
N GLY A 63 9.75 11.31 -4.96
CA GLY A 63 10.36 12.61 -5.29
C GLY A 63 9.61 13.81 -4.71
N GLY A 64 8.73 13.61 -3.73
CA GLY A 64 8.04 14.67 -3.01
C GLY A 64 8.87 15.25 -1.87
N ASN A 65 8.47 16.44 -1.41
CA ASN A 65 9.00 17.12 -0.24
C ASN A 65 7.92 17.23 0.82
N VAL A 66 8.24 16.92 2.07
CA VAL A 66 7.28 17.02 3.18
C VAL A 66 7.09 18.48 3.59
N LEU A 67 5.84 18.93 3.61
CA LEU A 67 5.44 20.28 4.05
C LEU A 67 4.97 20.29 5.49
N ASN A 68 4.15 19.30 5.83
CA ASN A 68 3.54 19.16 7.14
C ASN A 68 3.23 17.69 7.41
N ILE A 69 3.30 17.31 8.68
CA ILE A 69 2.97 15.97 9.16
C ILE A 69 1.91 16.11 10.25
N ALA A 70 0.89 15.27 10.20
CA ALA A 70 -0.05 15.05 11.30
C ALA A 70 -0.11 13.55 11.60
N SER A 71 -0.05 13.17 12.87
CA SER A 71 0.03 11.77 13.28
C SER A 71 -0.73 11.53 14.58
N GLN A 72 -1.28 10.34 14.74
CA GLN A 72 -2.07 9.94 15.91
C GLN A 72 -1.99 8.44 16.16
N ASP A 73 -1.75 8.05 17.41
CA ASP A 73 -1.99 6.69 17.91
C ASP A 73 -3.40 6.58 18.52
N TYR A 74 -4.05 5.44 18.33
CA TYR A 74 -5.40 5.16 18.84
C TYR A 74 -5.39 4.14 19.97
N ILE A 75 -6.45 4.20 20.78
CA ILE A 75 -6.71 3.25 21.86
C ILE A 75 -7.85 2.33 21.41
N PRO A 76 -7.70 1.01 21.56
CA PRO A 76 -6.58 0.31 22.20
C PRO A 76 -5.36 0.04 21.30
N GLN A 77 -5.50 0.16 19.97
CA GLN A 77 -4.40 -0.02 19.03
C GLN A 77 -4.68 0.62 17.65
N GLY A 78 -3.62 0.77 16.88
CA GLY A 78 -3.64 1.37 15.53
C GLY A 78 -3.13 2.81 15.53
N ALA A 79 -2.78 3.30 14.35
CA ALA A 79 -2.29 4.64 14.14
C ALA A 79 -2.68 5.19 12.76
N SER A 80 -2.64 6.52 12.65
CA SER A 80 -2.82 7.27 11.41
C SER A 80 -1.69 8.26 11.25
N VAL A 81 -1.21 8.42 10.02
CA VAL A 81 -0.27 9.50 9.66
C VAL A 81 -0.68 10.10 8.33
N THR A 82 -0.70 11.43 8.24
CA THR A 82 -0.95 12.18 7.02
C THR A 82 0.21 13.14 6.77
N LEU A 83 0.76 13.09 5.56
CA LEU A 83 1.76 14.01 5.05
C LEU A 83 1.11 14.93 4.02
N MET A 84 1.26 16.23 4.20
CA MET A 84 1.10 17.19 3.11
C MET A 84 2.43 17.31 2.38
N ILE A 85 2.41 17.22 1.05
CA ILE A 85 3.64 17.21 0.26
C ILE A 85 3.61 18.23 -0.89
N SER A 86 4.79 18.64 -1.35
CA SER A 86 4.97 19.36 -2.61
C SER A 86 5.95 18.64 -3.53
N GLU A 87 5.77 18.82 -4.82
CA GLU A 87 6.73 18.37 -5.84
C GLU A 87 7.88 19.37 -5.98
N GLU A 88 7.66 20.62 -5.58
CA GLU A 88 8.65 21.69 -5.62
C GLU A 88 9.54 21.70 -4.39
N ALA A 89 10.85 21.93 -4.59
CA ALA A 89 11.85 21.97 -3.51
C ALA A 89 11.75 23.22 -2.61
N LYS A 90 11.07 24.28 -3.06
CA LYS A 90 10.83 25.52 -2.29
C LYS A 90 9.44 26.06 -2.58
N PRO A 91 8.40 25.63 -1.84
CA PRO A 91 7.08 26.22 -1.98
C PRO A 91 7.14 27.70 -1.55
N GLU A 92 6.68 28.62 -2.41
CA GLU A 92 6.68 30.06 -2.11
C GLU A 92 5.71 30.43 -0.97
N SER A 93 4.77 29.56 -0.59
CA SER A 93 3.84 29.77 0.52
C SER A 93 3.30 28.49 1.15
N LEU A 94 3.20 28.48 2.49
CA LEU A 94 2.51 27.46 3.28
C LEU A 94 0.97 27.56 3.18
N VAL A 95 0.45 28.68 2.66
CA VAL A 95 -0.99 28.91 2.46
C VAL A 95 -1.54 27.96 1.40
N ALA A 96 -2.81 27.55 1.52
CA ALA A 96 -3.48 26.53 0.72
C ALA A 96 -3.35 26.77 -0.80
N HIS A 97 -2.44 26.05 -1.44
CA HIS A 97 -2.39 25.91 -2.89
C HIS A 97 -3.27 24.72 -3.29
N LEU A 98 -4.01 24.89 -4.39
CA LEU A 98 -4.88 23.88 -5.01
C LEU A 98 -4.11 22.66 -5.54
N ASP A 99 -2.77 22.71 -5.50
CA ASP A 99 -1.85 21.74 -6.08
C ASP A 99 -1.20 20.82 -5.03
N LYS A 100 -1.70 20.83 -3.78
CA LYS A 100 -1.10 20.06 -2.68
C LYS A 100 -1.54 18.59 -2.72
N SER A 101 -0.58 17.78 -3.10
CA SER A 101 -0.55 16.33 -2.99
C SER A 101 -0.52 15.91 -1.50
N HIS A 102 -0.97 14.70 -1.21
CA HIS A 102 -0.95 14.18 0.15
C HIS A 102 -0.70 12.68 0.16
N LEU A 103 -0.07 12.23 1.23
CA LEU A 103 0.08 10.82 1.53
C LEU A 103 -0.62 10.55 2.86
N CYS A 104 -1.30 9.42 2.95
CA CYS A 104 -1.94 9.00 4.18
C CYS A 104 -1.71 7.52 4.42
N ILE A 105 -1.60 7.13 5.69
CA ILE A 105 -1.59 5.74 6.14
C ILE A 105 -2.49 5.58 7.35
N HIS A 106 -3.28 4.52 7.36
CA HIS A 106 -4.17 4.13 8.44
C HIS A 106 -4.02 2.64 8.72
N THR A 107 -3.92 2.26 9.98
CA THR A 107 -3.83 0.85 10.37
C THR A 107 -5.05 0.41 11.17
N TYR A 108 -5.55 -0.79 10.88
CA TYR A 108 -6.72 -1.41 11.50
C TYR A 108 -6.36 -2.83 11.98
N PRO A 109 -5.68 -2.95 13.14
CA PRO A 109 -5.40 -4.24 13.76
C PRO A 109 -6.62 -4.77 14.50
N GLU A 110 -6.99 -6.03 14.26
CA GLU A 110 -7.96 -6.74 15.12
C GLU A 110 -7.37 -6.99 16.51
N GLU A 111 -8.10 -6.68 17.57
CA GLU A 111 -7.61 -6.79 18.95
C GLU A 111 -7.65 -8.21 19.52
N THR A 112 -8.54 -9.02 18.95
CA THR A 112 -8.84 -10.37 19.40
C THR A 112 -8.89 -11.28 18.19
N ALA A 113 -8.27 -12.44 18.29
CA ALA A 113 -8.35 -13.44 17.24
C ALA A 113 -9.75 -14.07 17.19
N GLN A 114 -10.34 -14.15 16.01
CA GLN A 114 -11.52 -14.95 15.72
C GLN A 114 -11.06 -16.33 15.23
N ASN A 115 -11.50 -17.40 15.90
CA ASN A 115 -11.05 -18.78 15.60
C ASN A 115 -9.51 -18.95 15.59
N GLY A 116 -8.81 -18.17 16.43
CA GLY A 116 -7.36 -18.17 16.50
C GLY A 116 -6.67 -17.43 15.35
N ILE A 117 -7.40 -16.70 14.51
CA ILE A 117 -6.84 -15.84 13.46
C ILE A 117 -7.13 -14.37 13.78
N ALA A 118 -6.14 -13.51 13.59
CA ALA A 118 -6.31 -12.06 13.62
C ALA A 118 -5.81 -11.44 12.32
N ILE A 119 -6.53 -10.44 11.83
CA ILE A 119 -6.20 -9.70 10.61
C ILE A 119 -5.66 -8.32 10.99
N PHE A 120 -4.54 -7.95 10.38
CA PHE A 120 -4.00 -6.61 10.40
C PHE A 120 -4.16 -5.98 9.03
N ARG A 121 -5.02 -4.96 8.92
CA ARG A 121 -5.19 -4.20 7.67
C ARG A 121 -4.45 -2.87 7.74
N VAL A 122 -3.85 -2.46 6.62
CA VAL A 122 -3.26 -1.14 6.45
C VAL A 122 -3.79 -0.54 5.15
N ASP A 123 -4.32 0.68 5.24
CA ASP A 123 -4.75 1.46 4.08
C ASP A 123 -3.74 2.59 3.83
N ILE A 124 -3.27 2.74 2.60
CA ILE A 124 -2.33 3.79 2.19
C ILE A 124 -2.86 4.51 0.97
N GLU A 125 -2.88 5.84 1.00
CA GLU A 125 -3.25 6.69 -0.12
C GLU A 125 -2.05 7.56 -0.51
N LEU A 126 -1.70 7.57 -1.80
CA LEU A 126 -0.71 8.45 -2.38
C LEU A 126 -1.38 9.26 -3.48
N SER A 127 -1.66 10.52 -3.21
CA SER A 127 -2.17 11.46 -4.18
C SER A 127 -1.03 12.38 -4.62
N THR A 128 -0.71 12.33 -5.91
CA THR A 128 0.36 13.11 -6.54
C THR A 128 -0.20 13.92 -7.71
N CYS A 129 0.39 15.08 -8.01
CA CYS A 129 0.08 15.86 -9.19
C CYS A 129 1.22 15.66 -10.22
N GLY A 130 1.18 16.40 -11.33
CA GLY A 130 2.37 16.57 -12.15
C GLY A 130 2.96 15.29 -12.74
N VAL A 131 4.29 15.19 -12.73
CA VAL A 131 5.06 14.16 -13.48
C VAL A 131 5.48 12.98 -12.60
N ILE A 132 5.24 13.07 -11.28
CA ILE A 132 5.59 12.01 -10.35
C ILE A 132 4.69 10.80 -10.61
N SER A 133 5.30 9.63 -10.80
CA SER A 133 4.56 8.37 -10.88
C SER A 133 4.62 7.66 -9.53
N PRO A 134 3.50 7.53 -8.80
CA PRO A 134 3.48 6.83 -7.52
C PRO A 134 3.69 5.31 -7.68
N LEU A 135 3.59 4.77 -8.90
CA LEU A 135 3.79 3.35 -9.19
C LEU A 135 5.21 2.85 -8.86
N LYS A 136 6.18 3.74 -8.67
CA LYS A 136 7.56 3.38 -8.34
C LYS A 136 7.73 2.77 -6.94
N VAL A 137 6.75 2.95 -6.05
CA VAL A 137 6.84 2.47 -4.65
C VAL A 137 6.05 1.20 -4.39
N LEU A 138 5.43 0.58 -5.41
CA LEU A 138 4.58 -0.61 -5.26
C LEU A 138 5.27 -1.72 -4.44
N ASP A 139 6.45 -2.18 -4.89
CA ASP A 139 7.18 -3.26 -4.22
C ASP A 139 7.62 -2.88 -2.80
N TYR A 140 8.09 -1.64 -2.61
CA TYR A 140 8.50 -1.15 -1.29
C TYR A 140 7.36 -1.16 -0.29
N VAL A 141 6.17 -0.72 -0.70
CA VAL A 141 4.98 -0.71 0.16
C VAL A 141 4.54 -2.14 0.51
N ILE A 142 4.47 -3.02 -0.49
CA ILE A 142 4.09 -4.43 -0.29
C ILE A 142 5.06 -5.13 0.69
N GLU A 143 6.37 -4.88 0.53
CA GLU A 143 7.42 -5.45 1.38
C GLU A 143 7.40 -4.89 2.81
N ALA A 144 7.22 -3.57 2.96
CA ALA A 144 7.22 -2.89 4.26
C ALA A 144 6.18 -3.45 5.25
N PHE A 145 5.05 -3.93 4.73
CA PHE A 145 3.99 -4.57 5.53
C PHE A 145 3.99 -6.10 5.45
N SER A 146 4.90 -6.68 4.67
CA SER A 146 4.96 -8.13 4.40
C SER A 146 3.59 -8.71 4.01
N ALA A 147 2.76 -7.93 3.31
CA ALA A 147 1.34 -8.21 3.14
C ALA A 147 1.06 -9.58 2.51
N ASP A 148 0.00 -10.24 2.96
CA ASP A 148 -0.44 -11.53 2.43
C ASP A 148 -1.41 -11.37 1.28
N VAL A 149 -2.34 -10.42 1.41
CA VAL A 149 -3.26 -9.98 0.35
C VAL A 149 -3.09 -8.48 0.19
N VAL A 150 -3.11 -8.02 -1.05
CA VAL A 150 -3.00 -6.61 -1.39
C VAL A 150 -4.06 -6.27 -2.42
N ASP A 151 -4.79 -5.21 -2.17
CA ASP A 151 -5.67 -4.56 -3.13
C ASP A 151 -5.04 -3.23 -3.52
N ILE A 152 -4.91 -2.96 -4.82
CA ILE A 152 -4.24 -1.77 -5.34
C ILE A 152 -5.13 -1.13 -6.39
N ASP A 153 -5.48 0.14 -6.16
CA ASP A 153 -6.15 0.98 -7.13
C ASP A 153 -5.22 2.09 -7.60
N TYR A 154 -5.11 2.26 -8.90
CA TYR A 154 -4.42 3.39 -9.52
C TYR A 154 -5.37 4.15 -10.42
N ARG A 155 -5.48 5.46 -10.22
CA ARG A 155 -6.38 6.30 -10.99
C ARG A 155 -5.72 7.59 -11.44
N VAL A 156 -5.89 7.91 -12.71
CA VAL A 156 -5.52 9.21 -13.28
C VAL A 156 -6.79 10.04 -13.51
N ARG A 157 -6.80 11.28 -13.03
CA ARG A 157 -7.91 12.24 -13.21
C ARG A 157 -7.38 13.57 -13.77
N GLY A 158 -8.27 14.35 -14.36
CA GLY A 158 -7.94 15.66 -14.91
C GLY A 158 -7.56 15.59 -16.40
N MET A 159 -6.97 16.66 -16.90
CA MET A 159 -6.50 16.72 -18.29
C MET A 159 -5.33 17.68 -18.44
N THR A 160 -4.44 17.37 -19.37
CA THR A 160 -3.35 18.25 -19.80
C THR A 160 -3.42 18.47 -21.31
N ARG A 161 -2.57 19.34 -21.85
CA ARG A 161 -2.46 19.58 -23.30
C ARG A 161 -1.03 19.43 -23.77
N ASP A 162 -0.85 18.91 -24.98
CA ASP A 162 0.45 18.96 -25.65
C ASP A 162 0.68 20.32 -26.33
N GLU A 163 1.87 20.48 -26.92
CA GLU A 163 2.28 21.70 -27.66
C GLU A 163 1.34 22.06 -28.81
N ASN A 164 0.59 21.09 -29.36
CA ASN A 164 -0.39 21.30 -30.42
C ASN A 164 -1.79 21.62 -29.87
N GLY A 165 -1.95 21.66 -28.54
CA GLY A 165 -3.22 21.92 -27.85
C GLY A 165 -4.16 20.72 -27.76
N GLN A 166 -3.74 19.51 -28.17
CA GLN A 166 -4.54 18.29 -28.03
C GLN A 166 -4.64 17.90 -26.55
N LYS A 167 -5.84 17.50 -26.11
CA LYS A 167 -6.09 17.09 -24.72
C LYS A 167 -5.61 15.67 -24.48
N HIS A 168 -4.93 15.47 -23.37
CA HIS A 168 -4.48 14.18 -22.86
C HIS A 168 -5.05 13.95 -21.46
N PHE A 169 -5.57 12.75 -21.20
CA PHE A 169 -6.18 12.35 -19.92
C PHE A 169 -5.32 11.34 -19.13
N CYS A 170 -4.21 10.93 -19.74
CA CYS A 170 -3.13 10.16 -19.13
C CYS A 170 -1.83 10.60 -19.83
N ASP A 171 -0.76 10.82 -19.06
CA ASP A 171 0.52 11.34 -19.55
C ASP A 171 1.63 10.28 -19.62
N HIS A 172 1.29 9.02 -19.36
CA HIS A 172 2.20 7.89 -19.43
C HIS A 172 1.46 6.66 -19.93
N ASP A 173 2.23 5.71 -20.45
CA ASP A 173 1.70 4.41 -20.88
C ASP A 173 1.55 3.49 -19.67
N ILE A 174 0.34 2.99 -19.46
CA ILE A 174 0.02 1.97 -18.47
C ILE A 174 -1.11 1.10 -19.02
N ALA A 175 -0.83 -0.19 -19.12
CA ALA A 175 -1.85 -1.19 -19.47
C ALA A 175 -2.49 -1.75 -18.20
N GLN A 176 -1.68 -2.08 -17.19
CA GLN A 176 -2.09 -2.69 -15.93
C GLN A 176 -1.05 -2.40 -14.83
N ILE A 177 -1.43 -2.52 -13.56
CA ILE A 177 -0.53 -2.18 -12.44
C ILE A 177 0.60 -3.21 -12.33
N SER A 178 0.32 -4.50 -12.59
CA SER A 178 1.31 -5.57 -12.44
C SER A 178 2.55 -5.41 -13.33
N ASP A 179 2.46 -4.67 -14.44
CA ASP A 179 3.60 -4.35 -15.30
C ASP A 179 4.67 -3.50 -14.59
N HIS A 180 4.31 -2.88 -13.47
CA HIS A 180 5.17 -2.03 -12.65
C HIS A 180 5.72 -2.74 -11.41
N LEU A 181 5.36 -4.01 -11.18
CA LEU A 181 5.88 -4.81 -10.06
C LEU A 181 7.19 -5.51 -10.44
N ALA A 182 8.08 -5.67 -9.46
CA ALA A 182 9.30 -6.44 -9.65
C ALA A 182 9.00 -7.92 -9.88
N LYS A 183 9.87 -8.59 -10.66
CA LYS A 183 9.78 -10.03 -10.96
C LYS A 183 9.65 -10.89 -9.70
N GLY A 184 10.40 -10.57 -8.65
CA GLY A 184 10.35 -11.29 -7.38
C GLY A 184 8.98 -11.19 -6.69
N THR A 185 8.30 -10.04 -6.79
CA THR A 185 6.94 -9.89 -6.28
C THR A 185 5.96 -10.72 -7.11
N LEU A 186 6.04 -10.63 -8.45
CA LEU A 186 5.19 -11.41 -9.35
C LEU A 186 5.33 -12.93 -9.14
N GLU A 187 6.52 -13.41 -8.80
CA GLU A 187 6.78 -14.83 -8.50
C GLU A 187 6.18 -15.28 -7.16
N ASN A 188 6.11 -14.39 -6.16
CA ASN A 188 5.63 -14.72 -4.81
C ASN A 188 4.11 -14.59 -4.66
N TYR A 189 3.45 -13.86 -5.56
CA TYR A 189 2.01 -13.59 -5.51
C TYR A 189 1.28 -14.22 -6.70
N ARG A 190 0.06 -14.72 -6.46
CA ARG A 190 -0.96 -14.82 -7.51
C ARG A 190 -1.60 -13.44 -7.63
N LEU A 191 -2.00 -13.07 -8.84
CA LEU A 191 -2.53 -11.74 -9.11
C LEU A 191 -3.72 -11.76 -10.06
N LYS A 192 -4.49 -10.68 -10.02
CA LYS A 192 -5.59 -10.40 -10.94
C LYS A 192 -5.63 -8.91 -11.24
N ASP A 193 -5.31 -8.53 -12.48
CA ASP A 193 -5.52 -7.17 -12.97
C ASP A 193 -6.95 -6.99 -13.51
N SER A 194 -7.47 -5.79 -13.35
CA SER A 194 -8.74 -5.33 -13.92
C SER A 194 -8.60 -3.87 -14.31
N VAL A 195 -9.07 -3.50 -15.51
CA VAL A 195 -8.87 -2.15 -16.05
C VAL A 195 -10.19 -1.59 -16.56
N MET A 196 -10.57 -0.43 -16.06
CA MET A 196 -11.69 0.36 -16.56
C MET A 196 -11.14 1.52 -17.39
N THR A 197 -10.77 1.22 -18.64
CA THR A 197 -10.09 2.15 -19.56
C THR A 197 -10.85 3.46 -19.75
N THR A 198 -12.19 3.42 -19.76
CA THR A 198 -13.04 4.62 -19.89
C THR A 198 -12.92 5.60 -18.72
N HIS A 199 -12.37 5.16 -17.58
CA HIS A 199 -12.26 5.94 -16.35
C HIS A 199 -10.80 6.16 -15.89
N ASN A 200 -9.81 5.72 -16.69
CA ASN A 200 -8.39 5.68 -16.32
C ASN A 200 -8.19 5.10 -14.91
N LEU A 201 -8.90 4.02 -14.62
CA LEU A 201 -8.85 3.29 -13.35
C LEU A 201 -8.28 1.89 -13.64
N PHE A 202 -7.21 1.59 -12.93
CA PHE A 202 -6.48 0.34 -12.99
C PHE A 202 -6.54 -0.27 -11.60
N HIS A 203 -6.76 -1.57 -11.54
CA HIS A 203 -6.90 -2.30 -10.30
C HIS A 203 -6.08 -3.57 -10.39
N CYS A 204 -5.39 -3.91 -9.31
CA CYS A 204 -4.64 -5.14 -9.20
C CYS A 204 -4.75 -5.70 -7.81
N LYS A 205 -5.15 -6.97 -7.75
CA LYS A 205 -5.22 -7.72 -6.50
C LYS A 205 -4.12 -8.76 -6.46
N LEU A 206 -3.43 -8.86 -5.33
CA LEU A 206 -2.34 -9.80 -5.08
C LEU A 206 -2.70 -10.68 -3.89
N ALA A 207 -2.31 -11.96 -3.92
CA ALA A 207 -2.31 -12.83 -2.76
C ALA A 207 -1.08 -13.75 -2.77
N ARG A 208 -0.45 -13.98 -1.62
CA ARG A 208 0.73 -14.86 -1.53
C ARG A 208 0.41 -16.26 -2.05
N ARG A 209 1.32 -16.82 -2.85
CA ARG A 209 1.20 -18.19 -3.37
C ARG A 209 1.50 -19.24 -2.30
N ILE A 210 2.49 -18.95 -1.46
CA ILE A 210 3.02 -19.87 -0.45
C ILE A 210 2.85 -19.23 0.92
N ILE A 211 2.31 -20.01 1.85
CA ILE A 211 2.21 -19.65 3.27
C ILE A 211 3.43 -20.22 3.97
N ASP A 212 4.26 -19.32 4.47
CA ASP A 212 5.38 -19.66 5.35
C ASP A 212 4.89 -19.56 6.80
N LEU A 213 4.50 -20.71 7.36
CA LEU A 213 3.79 -20.79 8.64
C LEU A 213 4.52 -20.02 9.76
N ASN A 214 5.86 -20.06 9.81
CA ASN A 214 6.65 -19.34 10.81
C ASN A 214 6.41 -17.82 10.81
N LYS A 215 6.05 -17.24 9.66
CA LYS A 215 5.77 -15.80 9.58
C LYS A 215 4.36 -15.43 10.06
N HIS A 216 3.49 -16.41 10.25
CA HIS A 216 2.11 -16.22 10.69
C HIS A 216 1.92 -16.57 12.18
N LEU A 217 2.80 -17.39 12.75
CA LEU A 217 2.78 -17.73 14.17
C LEU A 217 3.33 -16.59 15.03
N PHE A 218 2.65 -16.28 16.13
CA PHE A 218 3.07 -15.23 17.07
C PHE A 218 3.46 -15.83 18.42
N GLY A 219 4.75 -15.74 18.74
CA GLY A 219 5.30 -16.25 20.00
C GLY A 219 5.38 -17.78 20.08
N LEU A 220 5.26 -18.47 18.95
CA LEU A 220 5.45 -19.91 18.79
C LEU A 220 6.26 -20.16 17.52
N GLY A 221 7.24 -21.07 17.59
CA GLY A 221 7.90 -21.64 16.41
C GLY A 221 7.07 -22.78 15.82
N GLU A 222 7.19 -23.01 14.52
CA GLU A 222 6.49 -24.12 13.83
C GLU A 222 6.75 -25.48 14.49
N ASN A 223 7.97 -25.72 14.98
CA ASN A 223 8.36 -26.96 15.67
C ASN A 223 7.64 -27.20 17.01
N GLU A 224 6.96 -26.18 17.55
CA GLU A 224 6.16 -26.30 18.77
C GLU A 224 4.73 -26.79 18.50
N LEU A 225 4.33 -26.88 17.22
CA LEU A 225 3.04 -27.44 16.79
C LEU A 225 3.22 -28.87 16.26
N ALA A 226 2.27 -29.74 16.58
CA ALA A 226 2.23 -31.07 15.96
C ALA A 226 1.91 -30.95 14.45
N SER A 227 2.43 -31.84 13.61
CA SER A 227 2.25 -31.75 12.15
C SER A 227 0.78 -31.71 11.70
N ALA A 228 -0.12 -32.39 12.42
CA ALA A 228 -1.56 -32.29 12.16
C ALA A 228 -2.10 -30.88 12.41
N GLN A 229 -1.71 -30.25 13.52
CA GLN A 229 -2.10 -28.88 13.84
C GLN A 229 -1.52 -27.88 12.86
N GLN A 230 -0.27 -28.07 12.42
CA GLN A 230 0.33 -27.24 11.36
C GLN A 230 -0.52 -27.27 10.08
N ALA A 231 -0.96 -28.47 9.67
CA ALA A 231 -1.80 -28.64 8.49
C ALA A 231 -3.16 -27.94 8.64
N ASP A 232 -3.79 -28.05 9.82
CA ASP A 232 -5.06 -27.38 10.13
C ASP A 232 -4.90 -25.85 10.09
N VAL A 233 -3.85 -25.31 10.70
CA VAL A 233 -3.57 -23.86 10.71
C VAL A 233 -3.29 -23.34 9.30
N VAL A 234 -2.48 -24.05 8.51
CA VAL A 234 -2.25 -23.68 7.10
C VAL A 234 -3.54 -23.73 6.30
N GLY A 235 -4.43 -24.69 6.56
CA GLY A 235 -5.76 -24.77 5.96
C GLY A 235 -6.61 -23.54 6.27
N ALA A 236 -6.67 -23.15 7.55
CA ALA A 236 -7.42 -21.98 8.00
C ALA A 236 -6.85 -20.67 7.41
N LEU A 237 -5.52 -20.49 7.43
CA LEU A 237 -4.89 -19.32 6.80
C LEU A 237 -5.18 -19.27 5.29
N LYS A 238 -5.12 -20.40 4.58
CA LYS A 238 -5.47 -20.43 3.15
C LYS A 238 -6.91 -20.00 2.89
N LEU A 239 -7.85 -20.39 3.76
CA LEU A 239 -9.25 -19.98 3.65
C LEU A 239 -9.37 -18.46 3.77
N GLU A 240 -8.79 -17.88 4.83
CA GLU A 240 -8.80 -16.42 5.06
C GLU A 240 -8.15 -15.64 3.91
N LEU A 241 -6.98 -16.06 3.43
CA LEU A 241 -6.32 -15.42 2.29
C LEU A 241 -7.13 -15.55 1.00
N ASN A 242 -7.88 -16.64 0.82
CA ASN A 242 -8.77 -16.79 -0.32
C ASN A 242 -9.99 -15.87 -0.22
N GLU A 243 -10.60 -15.77 0.95
CA GLU A 243 -11.75 -14.89 1.18
C GLU A 243 -11.38 -13.43 0.92
N LEU A 244 -10.29 -12.95 1.54
CA LEU A 244 -9.76 -11.60 1.32
C LEU A 244 -9.38 -11.35 -0.14
N PHE A 245 -8.87 -12.36 -0.86
CA PHE A 245 -8.50 -12.21 -2.27
C PHE A 245 -9.72 -12.22 -3.21
N MET A 246 -10.82 -12.87 -2.84
CA MET A 246 -11.99 -13.01 -3.70
C MET A 246 -13.06 -11.95 -3.48
N SER A 247 -13.08 -11.30 -2.31
CA SER A 247 -14.02 -10.21 -1.96
C SER A 247 -13.81 -8.95 -2.78
#